data_AF-A0A549T0A1-F1
#
_entry.id   AF-A0A549T0A1-F1
#
_cell.length_a   1.000
_cell.length_b   1.000
_cell.length_c   1.000
_cell.angle_alpha   90.00
_cell.angle_beta   90.00
_cell.angle_gamma   90.00
#
_symmetry.space_group_name_H-M   'P 1'
#
loop_
_entity.id
_entity.type
_entity.pdbx_description
1 polymer ?
#
loop_
_entity_poly.entity_id
_entity_poly.type
_entity_poly.pdbx_seq_one_letter_code
_entity_poly.pdbx_strand_id
1 'polypeptide(L)'
;MYTKIFETWLDRQRRSVPKRVGSFCIATLLTSGAASAVAQQITFDGANLPCITYNIATAQQAGRPAQLTRTTNPQTINQNRQASCGGAYAQTVAQLNQQLGGVVMSCDEYAFASTTQGGAGSQSMIVPLIENNIQGGQLSGFYNSNNIGNGGNFTVATINVPQANQLNLGVVNGVHVCYGGN
;
A
#
# COMPACT_ATOMS: atom_id res chain seq x y z
N MET A 1 -28.86 -29.13 20.81
CA MET A 1 -27.93 -29.49 19.73
C MET A 1 -26.71 -28.59 19.85
N TYR A 2 -25.58 -29.25 20.17
CA TYR A 2 -24.17 -28.85 20.24
C TYR A 2 -23.72 -27.45 20.72
N THR A 3 -23.09 -27.55 21.88
CA THR A 3 -22.32 -26.63 22.71
C THR A 3 -21.03 -26.12 22.06
N LYS A 4 -20.65 -24.91 22.48
CA LYS A 4 -19.33 -24.25 22.43
C LYS A 4 -18.13 -25.22 22.50
N ILE A 5 -17.11 -24.97 21.68
CA ILE A 5 -15.76 -25.49 21.87
C ILE A 5 -14.77 -24.32 21.69
N PHE A 6 -14.26 -23.83 22.82
CA PHE A 6 -13.08 -23.00 22.95
C PHE A 6 -12.39 -23.53 24.20
N GLU A 7 -11.32 -24.32 24.06
CA GLU A 7 -10.42 -24.66 25.16
C GLU A 7 -9.06 -25.09 24.59
N THR A 8 -8.14 -24.12 24.62
CA THR A 8 -6.80 -24.22 25.24
C THR A 8 -6.04 -25.53 25.09
N TRP A 9 -5.25 -25.58 24.03
CA TRP A 9 -4.04 -26.40 23.94
C TRP A 9 -2.94 -25.68 24.74
N LEU A 10 -2.58 -26.17 25.93
CA LEU A 10 -1.26 -26.03 26.60
C LEU A 10 -1.38 -26.48 28.08
N ASP A 11 -1.58 -27.78 28.35
CA ASP A 11 -1.09 -28.37 29.60
C ASP A 11 -0.91 -29.88 29.48
N ARG A 12 0.24 -30.27 28.92
CA ARG A 12 0.81 -31.60 29.15
C ARG A 12 2.28 -31.48 28.79
N GLN A 13 3.15 -31.39 29.80
CA GLN A 13 4.43 -32.10 29.92
C GLN A 13 5.02 -31.85 31.32
N ARG A 14 4.65 -32.70 32.28
CA ARG A 14 5.41 -32.93 33.51
C ARG A 14 6.06 -34.31 33.43
N ARG A 15 7.27 -34.41 34.01
CA ARG A 15 8.19 -35.56 34.19
C ARG A 15 9.18 -35.67 33.01
N SER A 16 10.51 -35.70 33.20
CA SER A 16 11.34 -36.12 34.35
C SER A 16 12.74 -35.48 34.25
N VAL A 17 13.37 -35.19 35.39
CA VAL A 17 14.70 -34.55 35.49
C VAL A 17 15.77 -35.63 35.72
N PRO A 18 16.88 -35.67 34.96
CA PRO A 18 18.08 -36.38 35.37
C PRO A 18 19.01 -35.46 36.19
N LYS A 19 19.50 -35.97 37.33
CA LYS A 19 20.61 -35.38 38.10
C LYS A 19 21.91 -35.56 37.30
N ARG A 20 22.55 -34.46 36.90
CA ARG A 20 23.98 -34.45 36.56
C ARG A 20 24.66 -33.26 37.22
N VAL A 21 25.68 -33.59 38.00
CA VAL A 21 26.63 -32.72 38.65
C VAL A 21 27.68 -32.36 37.60
N GLY A 22 28.00 -31.08 37.42
CA GLY A 22 29.06 -30.67 36.50
C GLY A 22 29.08 -29.19 36.17
N SER A 23 30.05 -28.50 36.76
CA SER A 23 30.75 -27.31 36.26
C SER A 23 29.92 -26.15 35.69
N PHE A 24 29.79 -25.08 36.47
CA PHE A 24 29.32 -23.78 36.01
C PHE A 24 30.39 -23.12 35.12
N CYS A 25 30.27 -23.28 33.79
CA CYS A 25 30.74 -22.27 32.85
C CYS A 25 29.59 -21.27 32.65
N ILE A 26 29.75 -20.05 33.13
CA ILE A 26 28.82 -18.94 32.87
C ILE A 26 28.96 -18.59 31.38
N ALA A 27 28.16 -19.23 30.53
CA ALA A 27 27.95 -18.80 29.16
C ALA A 27 26.98 -17.62 29.21
N THR A 28 27.50 -16.41 29.01
CA THR A 28 26.70 -15.21 28.79
C THR A 28 25.84 -15.43 27.55
N LEU A 29 24.57 -15.82 27.72
CA LEU A 29 23.58 -15.78 26.65
C LEU A 29 23.36 -14.30 26.30
N LEU A 30 24.00 -13.84 25.23
CA LEU A 30 23.60 -12.65 24.52
C LEU A 30 22.26 -12.97 23.84
N THR A 31 21.15 -12.69 24.52
CA THR A 31 19.85 -12.59 23.86
C THR A 31 19.89 -11.32 23.02
N SER A 32 20.31 -11.45 21.77
CA SER A 32 20.11 -10.44 20.74
C SER A 32 18.60 -10.24 20.56
N GLY A 33 18.06 -9.27 21.29
CA GLY A 33 16.71 -8.78 21.06
C GLY A 33 16.66 -8.22 19.65
N ALA A 34 16.02 -8.94 18.74
CA ALA A 34 15.61 -8.36 17.47
C ALA A 34 14.64 -7.23 17.79
N ALA A 35 15.11 -5.98 17.73
CA ALA A 35 14.22 -4.84 17.76
C ALA A 35 13.23 -5.03 16.61
N SER A 36 11.94 -5.15 16.93
CA SER A 36 10.89 -5.01 15.92
C SER A 36 11.04 -3.61 15.34
N ALA A 37 11.62 -3.51 14.15
CA ALA A 37 11.58 -2.29 13.38
C ALA A 37 10.11 -1.96 13.18
N VAL A 38 9.64 -0.85 13.77
CA VAL A 38 8.32 -0.32 13.44
C VAL A 38 8.32 -0.10 11.93
N ALA A 39 7.44 -0.81 11.23
CA ALA A 39 7.31 -0.63 9.79
C ALA A 39 6.96 0.83 9.53
N GLN A 40 7.80 1.54 8.76
CA GLN A 40 7.56 2.94 8.44
C GLN A 40 6.22 3.05 7.71
N GLN A 41 5.35 3.95 8.16
CA GLN A 41 4.01 4.10 7.60
C GLN A 41 3.86 5.46 6.92
N ILE A 42 3.35 5.45 5.69
CA ILE A 42 2.82 6.65 5.03
C ILE A 42 1.30 6.62 5.15
N THR A 43 0.71 7.77 5.49
CA THR A 43 -0.74 7.95 5.60
C THR A 43 -1.19 9.05 4.65
N PHE A 44 -2.14 8.73 3.77
CA PHE A 44 -2.81 9.69 2.90
C PHE A 44 -4.15 10.11 3.49
N ASP A 45 -4.44 11.40 3.45
CA ASP A 45 -5.66 11.99 4.02
C ASP A 45 -6.67 12.33 2.93
N GLY A 46 -7.85 11.70 2.99
CA GLY A 46 -8.93 11.88 2.02
C GLY A 46 -9.60 13.24 2.07
N ALA A 47 -9.37 14.02 3.14
CA ALA A 47 -9.76 15.43 3.16
C ALA A 47 -8.96 16.27 2.14
N ASN A 48 -7.75 15.84 1.78
CA ASN A 48 -6.88 16.52 0.82
C ASN A 48 -6.76 15.78 -0.51
N LEU A 49 -6.84 14.44 -0.49
CA LEU A 49 -6.66 13.56 -1.63
C LEU A 49 -7.82 12.55 -1.75
N PRO A 50 -9.05 13.03 -1.96
CA PRO A 50 -10.25 12.19 -1.91
C PRO A 50 -10.24 11.06 -2.95
N CYS A 51 -9.84 11.33 -4.19
CA CYS A 51 -9.80 10.31 -5.24
C CYS A 51 -8.68 9.29 -5.00
N ILE A 52 -7.51 9.76 -4.56
CA ILE A 52 -6.36 8.89 -4.27
C ILE A 52 -6.65 7.95 -3.11
N THR A 53 -7.15 8.49 -1.99
CA THR A 53 -7.43 7.67 -0.81
C THR A 53 -8.54 6.66 -1.07
N TYR A 54 -9.53 7.00 -1.89
CA TYR A 54 -10.55 6.06 -2.37
C TYR A 54 -9.94 4.94 -3.22
N ASN A 55 -9.06 5.26 -4.18
CA ASN A 55 -8.39 4.25 -5.00
C ASN A 55 -7.55 3.29 -4.13
N ILE A 56 -6.74 3.82 -3.21
CA ILE A 56 -5.93 3.02 -2.29
C ILE A 56 -6.80 2.12 -1.40
N ALA A 57 -7.84 2.69 -0.76
CA ALA A 57 -8.69 1.96 0.18
C ALA A 57 -9.46 0.83 -0.51
N THR A 58 -10.02 1.09 -1.69
CA THR A 58 -10.75 0.06 -2.46
C THR A 58 -9.81 -1.01 -3.01
N ALA A 59 -8.60 -0.65 -3.42
CA ALA A 59 -7.59 -1.62 -3.83
C ALA A 59 -7.18 -2.54 -2.67
N GLN A 60 -6.98 -1.98 -1.47
CA GLN A 60 -6.68 -2.76 -0.26
C GLN A 60 -7.86 -3.66 0.14
N GLN A 61 -9.10 -3.16 0.05
CA GLN A 61 -10.31 -3.95 0.26
C GLN A 61 -10.43 -5.11 -0.75
N ALA A 62 -9.95 -4.89 -1.98
CA ALA A 62 -9.86 -5.93 -3.02
C ALA A 62 -8.66 -6.88 -2.83
N GLY A 63 -7.93 -6.79 -1.72
CA GLY A 63 -6.84 -7.71 -1.35
C GLY A 63 -5.45 -7.28 -1.82
N ARG A 64 -5.26 -6.05 -2.33
CA ARG A 64 -3.91 -5.51 -2.58
C ARG A 64 -3.19 -5.25 -1.25
N PRO A 65 -1.88 -5.54 -1.16
CA PRO A 65 -1.17 -5.45 0.11
C PRO A 65 -1.05 -4.01 0.61
N ALA A 66 -1.17 -3.83 1.92
CA ALA A 66 -0.87 -2.55 2.58
C ALA A 66 0.64 -2.36 2.80
N GLN A 67 1.40 -3.45 2.97
CA GLN A 67 2.85 -3.42 3.05
C GLN A 67 3.45 -3.53 1.65
N LEU A 68 4.24 -2.52 1.27
CA LEU A 68 4.90 -2.44 -0.03
C LEU A 68 6.41 -2.39 0.14
N THR A 69 7.13 -2.76 -0.93
CA THR A 69 8.59 -2.76 -0.96
C THR A 69 9.07 -1.84 -2.07
N ARG A 70 9.82 -0.79 -1.72
CA ARG A 70 10.29 0.22 -2.69
C ARG A 70 11.24 -0.41 -3.71
N THR A 71 11.06 -0.08 -4.99
CA THR A 71 12.08 -0.23 -6.03
C THR A 71 12.56 1.14 -6.49
N THR A 72 13.85 1.28 -6.75
CA THR A 72 14.44 2.50 -7.33
C THR A 72 14.93 2.28 -8.76
N ASN A 73 14.71 1.09 -9.34
CA ASN A 73 15.13 0.78 -10.71
C ASN A 73 14.22 1.50 -11.72
N PRO A 74 14.73 2.46 -12.52
CA PRO A 74 13.89 3.25 -13.43
C PRO A 74 13.16 2.40 -14.49
N GLN A 75 13.79 1.34 -14.97
CA GLN A 75 13.22 0.43 -15.96
C GLN A 75 12.03 -0.32 -15.36
N THR A 76 12.16 -0.86 -14.14
CA THR A 76 11.05 -1.51 -13.43
C THR A 76 9.91 -0.54 -13.17
N ILE A 77 10.22 0.68 -12.72
CA ILE A 77 9.20 1.70 -12.46
C ILE A 77 8.42 2.03 -13.75
N ASN A 78 9.13 2.23 -14.86
CA ASN A 78 8.48 2.51 -16.14
C ASN A 78 7.65 1.34 -16.65
N GLN A 79 8.14 0.10 -16.50
CA GLN A 79 7.38 -1.10 -16.83
C GLN A 79 6.10 -1.21 -15.99
N ASN A 80 6.20 -0.90 -14.69
CA ASN A 80 5.05 -0.89 -13.80
C ASN A 80 4.00 0.13 -14.25
N ARG A 81 4.41 1.37 -14.52
CA ARG A 81 3.49 2.41 -15.04
C ARG A 81 2.82 2.01 -16.34
N GLN A 82 3.56 1.42 -17.27
CA GLN A 82 2.99 0.96 -18.55
C GLN A 82 1.99 -0.17 -18.35
N ALA A 83 2.25 -1.09 -17.41
CA ALA A 83 1.35 -2.20 -17.11
C ALA A 83 0.06 -1.77 -16.38
N SER A 84 0.12 -0.74 -15.52
CA SER A 84 -1.05 -0.25 -14.77
C SER A 84 -1.82 0.84 -15.50
N CYS A 85 -1.12 1.76 -16.17
CA CYS A 85 -1.67 3.00 -16.71
C CYS A 85 -1.47 3.16 -18.22
N GLY A 86 -0.99 2.14 -18.92
CA GLY A 86 -0.97 2.09 -20.38
C GLY A 86 -2.33 1.78 -21.00
N GLY A 87 -2.33 1.52 -22.32
CA GLY A 87 -3.52 1.05 -23.05
C GLY A 87 -4.75 1.96 -22.89
N ALA A 88 -5.87 1.38 -22.47
CA ALA A 88 -7.15 2.08 -22.31
C ALA A 88 -7.07 3.25 -21.31
N TYR A 89 -6.25 3.15 -20.25
CA TYR A 89 -6.08 4.24 -19.28
C TYR A 89 -5.41 5.45 -19.94
N ALA A 90 -4.29 5.24 -20.65
CA ALA A 90 -3.60 6.31 -21.37
C ALA A 90 -4.49 6.98 -22.43
N GLN A 91 -5.27 6.19 -23.17
CA GLN A 91 -6.21 6.68 -24.17
C GLN A 91 -7.34 7.51 -23.53
N THR A 92 -7.94 7.02 -22.44
CA THR A 92 -9.00 7.73 -21.73
C THR A 92 -8.49 9.00 -21.07
N VAL A 93 -7.28 9.01 -20.52
CA VAL A 93 -6.64 10.24 -20.00
C VAL A 93 -6.50 11.27 -21.12
N ALA A 94 -5.97 10.88 -22.29
CA ALA A 94 -5.81 11.79 -23.42
C ALA A 94 -7.16 12.35 -23.90
N GLN A 95 -8.19 11.50 -23.98
CA GLN A 95 -9.55 11.92 -24.33
C GLN A 95 -10.11 12.92 -23.31
N LEU A 96 -10.07 12.59 -22.02
CA LEU A 96 -10.62 13.46 -20.97
C LEU A 96 -9.92 14.81 -20.93
N ASN A 97 -8.59 14.85 -21.12
CA ASN A 97 -7.83 16.09 -21.13
C ASN A 97 -8.15 16.99 -22.33
N GLN A 98 -8.64 16.44 -23.44
CA GLN A 98 -9.18 17.23 -24.55
C GLN A 98 -10.60 17.76 -24.26
N GLN A 99 -11.38 17.04 -23.44
CA GLN A 99 -12.78 17.34 -23.17
C GLN A 99 -12.99 18.31 -22.00
N LEU A 100 -12.17 18.22 -20.95
CA LEU A 100 -12.48 18.85 -19.66
C LEU A 100 -11.99 20.29 -19.49
N GLY A 101 -11.28 20.88 -20.46
CA GLY A 101 -11.03 22.33 -20.59
C GLY A 101 -10.41 23.09 -19.41
N GLY A 102 -10.15 22.45 -18.26
CA GLY A 102 -9.75 23.11 -17.02
C GLY A 102 -9.32 22.15 -15.90
N VAL A 103 -9.76 20.89 -15.93
CA VAL A 103 -9.20 19.83 -15.05
C VAL A 103 -8.33 18.92 -15.89
N VAL A 104 -7.06 18.82 -15.53
CA VAL A 104 -6.14 17.85 -16.12
C VAL A 104 -6.25 16.56 -15.32
N MET A 105 -6.51 15.46 -16.01
CA MET A 105 -6.62 14.11 -15.48
C MET A 105 -5.31 13.35 -15.68
N SER A 106 -5.08 12.38 -14.81
CA SER A 106 -3.94 11.46 -14.86
C SER A 106 -4.36 10.08 -14.35
N CYS A 107 -3.58 9.04 -14.66
CA CYS A 107 -3.80 7.72 -14.09
C CYS A 107 -3.00 7.59 -12.79
N ASP A 108 -3.66 7.11 -11.73
CA ASP A 108 -3.06 6.72 -10.45
C ASP A 108 -3.12 5.19 -10.32
N GLU A 109 -2.10 4.60 -9.69
CA GLU A 109 -1.98 3.15 -9.52
C GLU A 109 -1.69 2.75 -8.06
N TYR A 110 -2.37 1.71 -7.61
CA TYR A 110 -2.09 1.03 -6.35
C TYR A 110 -2.00 -0.50 -6.54
N ALA A 111 -0.88 -1.15 -6.27
CA ALA A 111 0.33 -0.63 -5.65
C ALA A 111 1.14 0.32 -6.56
N PHE A 112 1.92 1.21 -5.94
CA PHE A 112 2.63 2.26 -6.65
C PHE A 112 3.68 1.69 -7.62
N ALA A 113 3.90 2.34 -8.77
CA ALA A 113 4.93 1.92 -9.70
C ALA A 113 6.35 1.90 -9.10
N SER A 114 6.61 2.69 -8.06
CA SER A 114 7.86 2.67 -7.27
C SER A 114 7.96 1.52 -6.28
N THR A 115 7.17 0.45 -6.43
CA THR A 115 7.19 -0.73 -5.56
C THR A 115 7.27 -2.04 -6.36
N THR A 116 7.74 -3.11 -5.73
CA THR A 116 7.82 -4.44 -6.36
C THR A 116 6.45 -5.08 -6.59
N GLN A 117 5.44 -4.64 -5.84
CA GLN A 117 4.05 -5.04 -5.99
C GLN A 117 3.30 -4.23 -7.06
N GLY A 118 3.91 -3.14 -7.56
CA GLY A 118 3.33 -2.30 -8.59
C GLY A 118 3.32 -2.98 -9.96
N GLY A 119 2.66 -2.34 -10.93
CA GLY A 119 2.57 -2.84 -12.30
C GLY A 119 1.39 -3.77 -12.52
N ALA A 120 1.61 -4.91 -13.19
CA ALA A 120 0.54 -5.82 -13.55
C ALA A 120 -0.22 -6.31 -12.32
N GLY A 121 -1.55 -6.16 -12.33
CA GLY A 121 -2.39 -6.44 -11.18
C GLY A 121 -2.45 -5.31 -10.16
N SER A 122 -1.88 -4.13 -10.40
CA SER A 122 -2.28 -2.95 -9.64
C SER A 122 -3.72 -2.56 -10.00
N GLN A 123 -4.44 -2.00 -9.05
CA GLN A 123 -5.66 -1.26 -9.34
C GLN A 123 -5.27 0.11 -9.88
N SER A 124 -5.96 0.54 -10.94
CA SER A 124 -5.73 1.85 -11.54
C SER A 124 -7.03 2.65 -11.51
N MET A 125 -6.91 3.97 -11.37
CA MET A 125 -8.03 4.90 -11.44
C MET A 125 -7.56 6.19 -12.10
N ILE A 126 -8.38 6.77 -12.98
CA ILE A 126 -8.10 8.10 -13.49
C ILE A 126 -8.56 9.13 -12.45
N VAL A 127 -7.67 10.03 -12.06
CA VAL A 127 -7.85 11.02 -11.00
C VAL A 127 -7.36 12.41 -11.45
N PRO A 128 -7.73 13.50 -10.76
CA PRO A 128 -7.17 14.81 -11.06
C PRO A 128 -5.65 14.82 -10.90
N LEU A 129 -4.93 15.38 -11.88
CA LEU A 129 -3.47 15.45 -11.91
C LEU A 129 -2.89 16.13 -10.67
N ILE A 130 -3.60 17.12 -10.12
CA ILE A 130 -3.17 17.83 -8.91
C ILE A 130 -3.09 16.87 -7.72
N GLU A 131 -4.10 16.01 -7.51
CA GLU A 131 -4.06 15.03 -6.43
C GLU A 131 -2.92 14.03 -6.61
N ASN A 132 -2.74 13.53 -7.83
CA ASN A 132 -1.67 12.57 -8.15
C ASN A 132 -0.27 13.17 -7.93
N ASN A 133 -0.07 14.44 -8.30
CA ASN A 133 1.18 15.16 -8.05
C ASN A 133 1.45 15.34 -6.55
N ILE A 134 0.42 15.67 -5.76
CA ILE A 134 0.55 15.80 -4.30
C ILE A 134 0.90 14.44 -3.68
N GLN A 135 0.22 13.35 -4.08
CA GLN A 135 0.54 11.99 -3.62
C GLN A 135 2.00 11.63 -3.94
N GLY A 136 2.44 11.85 -5.18
CA GLY A 136 3.83 11.60 -5.59
C GLY A 136 4.85 12.43 -4.79
N GLY A 137 4.53 13.69 -4.49
CA GLY A 137 5.33 14.55 -3.62
C GLY A 137 5.43 14.01 -2.19
N GLN A 138 4.31 13.58 -1.60
CA GLN A 138 4.27 12.96 -0.28
C GLN A 138 5.07 11.65 -0.24
N LEU A 139 4.95 10.80 -1.25
CA LEU A 139 5.75 9.57 -1.37
C LEU A 139 7.25 9.86 -1.44
N SER A 140 7.65 10.79 -2.31
CA SER A 140 9.06 11.18 -2.44
C SER A 140 9.61 11.72 -1.13
N GLY A 141 8.89 12.63 -0.48
CA GLY A 141 9.24 13.19 0.82
C GLY A 141 9.37 12.11 1.89
N PHE A 142 8.38 11.21 1.99
CA PHE A 142 8.38 10.09 2.92
C PHE A 142 9.57 9.16 2.74
N TYR A 143 9.89 8.82 1.49
CA TYR A 143 11.05 7.98 1.19
C TYR A 143 12.37 8.63 1.66
N ASN A 144 12.53 9.93 1.41
CA ASN A 144 13.73 10.65 1.78
C ASN A 144 13.83 10.84 3.30
N SER A 145 12.75 11.26 3.96
CA SER A 145 12.75 11.51 5.41
C SER A 145 12.97 10.24 6.24
N ASN A 146 12.60 9.08 5.71
CA ASN A 146 12.71 7.80 6.40
C ASN A 146 13.85 6.92 5.87
N ASN A 147 14.70 7.44 4.98
CA ASN A 147 15.81 6.69 4.36
C ASN A 147 15.39 5.35 3.73
N ILE A 148 14.21 5.30 3.11
CA ILE A 148 13.67 4.07 2.51
C ILE A 148 14.34 3.87 1.16
N GLY A 149 15.38 3.07 1.10
CA GLY A 149 16.08 2.73 -0.15
C GLY A 149 15.38 1.64 -0.99
N ASN A 150 16.05 1.19 -2.04
CA ASN A 150 15.65 0.00 -2.79
C ASN A 150 15.54 -1.22 -1.86
N GLY A 151 14.44 -1.97 -1.94
CA GLY A 151 14.15 -3.09 -1.04
C GLY A 151 13.59 -2.69 0.33
N GLY A 152 13.47 -1.39 0.62
CA GLY A 152 12.89 -0.90 1.87
C GLY A 152 11.39 -1.17 1.95
N ASN A 153 10.93 -1.71 3.08
CA ASN A 153 9.51 -1.98 3.33
C ASN A 153 8.84 -0.80 4.03
N PHE A 154 7.60 -0.55 3.67
CA PHE A 154 6.75 0.45 4.32
C PHE A 154 5.28 0.05 4.23
N THR A 155 4.47 0.58 5.14
CA THR A 155 3.01 0.37 5.17
C THR A 155 2.31 1.60 4.61
N VAL A 156 1.27 1.39 3.81
CA VAL A 156 0.38 2.43 3.31
C VAL A 156 -0.93 2.37 4.07
N ALA A 157 -1.33 3.51 4.63
CA ALA A 157 -2.63 3.69 5.26
C ALA A 157 -3.37 4.88 4.65
N THR A 158 -4.68 4.90 4.80
CA THR A 158 -5.53 6.03 4.45
C THR A 158 -6.37 6.43 5.65
N ILE A 159 -6.68 7.72 5.75
CA ILE A 159 -7.62 8.29 6.74
C ILE A 159 -8.63 9.18 6.02
N ASN A 160 -9.77 9.43 6.65
CA ASN A 160 -10.84 10.27 6.11
C ASN A 160 -11.25 9.88 4.68
N VAL A 161 -11.25 8.58 4.37
CA VAL A 161 -11.60 8.08 3.04
C VAL A 161 -13.07 8.42 2.75
N PRO A 162 -13.35 9.19 1.69
CA PRO A 162 -14.73 9.49 1.32
C PRO A 162 -15.45 8.20 0.87
N GLN A 163 -16.74 8.12 1.18
CA GLN A 163 -17.62 7.11 0.61
C GLN A 163 -17.86 7.39 -0.87
N ALA A 164 -18.21 6.36 -1.64
CA ALA A 164 -18.42 6.49 -3.09
C ALA A 164 -19.48 7.55 -3.46
N ASN A 165 -20.51 7.74 -2.62
CA ASN A 165 -21.54 8.76 -2.82
C ASN A 165 -21.08 10.20 -2.52
N GLN A 166 -19.88 10.38 -1.96
CA GLN A 166 -19.25 11.68 -1.70
C GLN A 166 -18.24 12.07 -2.79
N LEU A 167 -18.10 11.23 -3.82
CA LEU A 167 -17.21 11.44 -4.96
C LEU A 167 -18.00 11.55 -6.25
N ASN A 168 -17.48 12.32 -7.19
CA ASN A 168 -17.93 12.30 -8.57
C ASN A 168 -17.20 11.16 -9.30
N LEU A 169 -17.78 9.96 -9.26
CA LEU A 169 -17.24 8.76 -9.89
C LEU A 169 -17.90 8.51 -11.25
N GLY A 170 -17.11 8.00 -12.19
CA GLY A 170 -17.59 7.63 -13.51
C GLY A 170 -16.81 6.46 -14.11
N VAL A 171 -17.30 6.01 -15.27
CA VAL A 171 -16.62 5.02 -16.11
C VAL A 171 -16.58 5.56 -17.52
N VAL A 172 -15.38 5.64 -18.11
CA VAL A 172 -15.16 6.11 -19.48
C VAL A 172 -14.35 5.07 -20.22
N ASN A 173 -14.87 4.56 -21.34
CA ASN A 173 -14.26 3.46 -22.09
C ASN A 173 -13.93 2.22 -21.24
N GLY A 174 -14.78 1.90 -20.25
CA GLY A 174 -14.56 0.78 -19.32
C GLY A 174 -13.49 1.04 -18.25
N VAL A 175 -12.96 2.26 -18.15
CA VAL A 175 -11.97 2.67 -17.15
C VAL A 175 -12.62 3.50 -16.04
N HIS A 176 -12.30 3.21 -14.78
CA HIS A 176 -12.78 3.96 -13.63
C HIS A 176 -12.15 5.36 -13.56
N VAL A 177 -12.99 6.36 -13.31
CA VAL A 177 -12.61 7.77 -13.22
C VAL A 177 -13.19 8.36 -11.94
N CYS A 178 -12.40 9.17 -11.23
CA CYS A 178 -12.82 10.04 -10.15
C CYS A 178 -12.52 11.48 -10.56
N TYR A 179 -13.53 12.34 -10.56
CA TYR A 179 -13.41 13.75 -10.95
C TYR A 179 -13.17 14.69 -9.75
N GLY A 180 -13.23 14.17 -8.52
CA GLY A 180 -13.07 14.92 -7.28
C GLY A 180 -14.18 14.61 -6.26
N GLY A 181 -14.16 15.33 -5.14
CA GLY A 181 -15.26 15.31 -4.15
C GLY A 181 -16.52 16.04 -4.67
N ASN A 182 -17.68 15.59 -4.20
CA ASN A 182 -18.98 16.22 -4.43
C ASN A 182 -19.20 17.46 -3.57
#